data_AF-A0A318RQQ3-F1
#
_entry.id   AF-A0A318RQQ3-F1
#
_cell.length_a   1.000
_cell.length_b   1.000
_cell.length_c   1.000
_cell.angle_alpha   90.00
_cell.angle_beta   90.00
_cell.angle_gamma   90.00
#
_symmetry.space_group_name_H-M   'P 1'
#
loop_
_entity.id
_entity.type
_entity.pdbx_description
1 polymer ?
#
loop_
_entity_poly.entity_id
_entity_poly.type
_entity_poly.pdbx_seq_one_letter_code
_entity_poly.pdbx_strand_id
1 'polypeptide(L)'
;MTGTPAHDGADRLTHVDQVRVTYHEIRSPWSEEDRTPQHSLLLMVSPSGPVDLDELRRLAEMIPGGPDYILDQNVHHHSWGADATVVEFVVQAAASGVIGSIGWEALKSFARAVTGGRKSEPPRPLEESEARGWAEQMAVRRFPDLVLDDLVVRRVELREPNATVTLGCRDGSTVTVELEIQDGLIALGAVARDYPSP
;
A
#
# COMPACT_ATOMS: atom_id res chain seq x y z
N MET A 1 -38.41 21.41 27.34
CA MET A 1 -37.09 21.80 26.82
C MET A 1 -36.12 20.68 27.17
N THR A 2 -35.95 19.73 26.25
CA THR A 2 -35.01 18.61 26.40
C THR A 2 -33.81 18.92 25.53
N GLY A 3 -32.72 19.37 26.15
CA GLY A 3 -31.43 19.52 25.48
C GLY A 3 -30.87 18.14 25.15
N THR A 4 -30.72 17.86 23.86
CA THR A 4 -29.89 16.76 23.35
C THR A 4 -28.45 17.02 23.79
N PRO A 5 -27.72 16.03 24.34
CA PRO A 5 -26.31 16.23 24.61
C PRO A 5 -25.56 16.31 23.27
N ALA A 6 -24.73 17.33 23.12
CA ALA A 6 -23.76 17.40 22.04
C ALA A 6 -22.84 16.17 22.17
N HIS A 7 -22.81 15.35 21.11
CA HIS A 7 -21.85 14.25 21.02
C HIS A 7 -20.52 14.88 20.62
N ASP A 8 -19.58 14.91 21.57
CA ASP A 8 -18.21 15.42 21.41
C ASP A 8 -17.53 14.75 20.22
N GLY A 9 -17.26 15.54 19.17
CA GLY A 9 -16.48 15.12 18.01
C GLY A 9 -14.96 15.15 18.24
N ALA A 10 -14.52 15.30 19.49
CA ALA A 10 -13.11 15.47 19.84
C ALA A 10 -12.34 14.14 19.99
N ASP A 11 -13.03 13.02 20.19
CA ASP A 11 -12.43 11.69 20.45
C ASP A 11 -12.21 10.82 19.19
N ARG A 12 -12.39 11.37 17.98
CA ARG A 12 -12.36 10.59 16.73
C ARG A 12 -11.05 10.63 15.94
N LEU A 13 -10.10 11.45 16.36
CA LEU A 13 -8.84 11.64 15.63
C LEU A 13 -7.75 10.73 16.19
N THR A 14 -7.18 9.89 15.34
CA THR A 14 -6.05 9.02 15.67
C THR A 14 -4.79 9.60 15.06
N HIS A 15 -3.70 9.72 15.83
CA HIS A 15 -2.39 10.04 15.25
C HIS A 15 -1.96 8.87 14.38
N VAL A 16 -1.64 9.12 13.11
CA VAL A 16 -1.20 8.07 12.20
C VAL A 16 0.13 8.49 11.58
N ASP A 17 1.09 7.58 11.67
CA ASP A 17 2.41 7.71 11.08
C ASP A 17 2.40 7.13 9.66
N GLN A 18 1.63 6.06 9.45
CA GLN A 18 1.54 5.38 8.17
C GLN A 18 0.14 4.83 7.86
N VAL A 19 -0.29 5.00 6.62
CA VAL A 19 -1.45 4.33 6.03
C VAL A 19 -0.97 3.40 4.94
N ARG A 20 -1.46 2.16 4.96
CA ARG A 20 -1.12 1.12 3.99
C ARG A 20 -2.41 0.64 3.33
N VAL A 21 -2.39 0.47 2.02
CA VAL A 21 -3.50 -0.13 1.28
C VAL A 21 -2.96 -1.23 0.39
N THR A 22 -3.34 -2.47 0.68
CA THR A 22 -3.05 -3.62 -0.16
C THR A 22 -4.28 -3.95 -0.98
N TYR A 23 -4.20 -3.77 -2.29
CA TYR A 23 -5.26 -4.14 -3.22
C TYR A 23 -4.94 -5.48 -3.88
N HIS A 24 -5.85 -6.43 -3.73
CA HIS A 24 -5.79 -7.75 -4.35
C HIS A 24 -6.95 -7.93 -5.34
N GLU A 25 -6.61 -8.32 -6.55
CA GLU A 25 -7.60 -8.83 -7.50
C GLU A 25 -7.94 -10.29 -7.16
N ILE A 26 -9.20 -10.55 -6.85
CA ILE A 26 -9.76 -11.89 -6.79
C ILE A 26 -10.18 -12.25 -8.22
N ARG A 27 -9.51 -13.22 -8.85
CA ARG A 27 -9.98 -13.75 -10.14
C ARG A 27 -11.33 -14.44 -9.95
N SER A 28 -12.25 -14.14 -10.85
CA SER A 28 -13.53 -14.85 -10.95
C SER A 28 -13.31 -16.34 -11.26
N PRO A 29 -14.08 -17.29 -10.69
CA PRO A 29 -13.90 -18.73 -10.88
C PRO A 29 -14.04 -19.24 -12.32
N TRP A 30 -14.26 -18.37 -13.30
CA TRP A 30 -14.52 -18.70 -14.70
C TRP A 30 -13.32 -18.52 -15.65
N SER A 31 -12.13 -18.12 -15.17
CA SER A 31 -10.92 -18.06 -16.00
C SER A 31 -10.05 -19.31 -15.79
N GLU A 32 -10.09 -20.24 -16.74
CA GLU A 32 -9.42 -21.56 -16.64
C GLU A 32 -7.91 -21.58 -17.00
N GLU A 33 -7.31 -20.47 -17.43
CA GLU A 33 -5.90 -20.47 -17.85
C GLU A 33 -4.96 -19.67 -16.91
N ASP A 34 -3.86 -20.35 -16.60
CA ASP A 34 -2.60 -19.89 -15.99
C ASP A 34 -2.46 -19.80 -14.47
N ARG A 35 -1.50 -20.60 -13.99
CA ARG A 35 -1.04 -20.77 -12.61
C ARG A 35 0.13 -19.83 -12.26
N THR A 36 0.03 -18.52 -12.49
CA THR A 36 0.88 -17.42 -11.92
C THR A 36 0.56 -16.09 -12.64
N PRO A 37 0.83 -14.88 -12.08
CA PRO A 37 0.86 -14.41 -10.69
C PRO A 37 -0.41 -13.59 -10.33
N GLN A 38 -0.70 -13.47 -9.03
CA GLN A 38 -1.73 -12.56 -8.51
C GLN A 38 -1.19 -11.13 -8.52
N HIS A 39 -1.59 -10.29 -9.46
CA HIS A 39 -1.24 -8.88 -9.39
C HIS A 39 -1.79 -8.29 -8.08
N SER A 40 -1.01 -7.45 -7.42
CA SER A 40 -1.45 -6.71 -6.24
C SER A 40 -0.78 -5.34 -6.29
N LEU A 41 -1.56 -4.32 -5.95
CA LEU A 41 -1.01 -2.98 -5.76
C LEU A 41 -0.86 -2.75 -4.27
N LEU A 42 0.31 -2.26 -3.87
CA LEU A 42 0.54 -1.83 -2.52
C LEU A 42 0.80 -0.33 -2.51
N LEU A 43 0.03 0.38 -1.70
CA LEU A 43 0.16 1.79 -1.45
C LEU A 43 0.63 2.00 -0.02
N MET A 44 1.68 2.78 0.18
CA MET A 44 2.15 3.23 1.49
C MET A 44 2.18 4.76 1.51
N VAL A 45 1.53 5.35 2.51
CA VAL A 45 1.40 6.80 2.72
C VAL A 45 1.84 7.14 4.13
N SER A 46 2.57 8.22 4.34
CA SER A 46 2.95 8.70 5.67
C SER A 46 2.18 9.99 6.05
N PRO A 47 1.01 9.91 6.71
CA PRO A 47 0.15 11.09 6.93
C PRO A 47 0.65 12.09 7.97
N SER A 48 1.67 11.81 8.78
CA SER A 48 2.32 12.76 9.70
C SER A 48 1.32 13.64 10.48
N GLY A 49 0.32 13.04 11.13
CA GLY A 49 -0.69 13.80 11.87
C GLY A 49 -1.97 13.03 12.20
N PRO A 50 -2.92 13.70 12.87
CA PRO A 50 -4.22 13.13 13.16
C PRO A 50 -5.01 12.87 11.87
N VAL A 51 -5.63 11.71 11.78
CA VAL A 51 -6.58 11.34 10.72
C VAL A 51 -7.89 10.84 11.33
N ASP A 52 -8.99 11.11 10.63
CA ASP A 52 -10.31 10.51 10.94
C ASP A 52 -10.35 9.11 10.32
N LEU A 53 -10.42 8.07 11.16
CA LEU A 53 -10.46 6.67 10.70
C LEU A 53 -11.75 6.32 9.95
N ASP A 54 -12.88 6.94 10.31
CA ASP A 54 -14.16 6.72 9.62
C ASP A 54 -14.09 7.35 8.21
N GLU A 55 -13.46 8.52 8.08
CA GLU A 55 -13.20 9.14 6.78
C GLU A 55 -12.21 8.32 5.94
N LEU A 56 -11.12 7.86 6.56
CA LEU A 56 -10.10 7.05 5.90
C LEU A 56 -10.68 5.74 5.36
N ARG A 57 -11.53 5.08 6.15
CA ARG A 57 -12.26 3.90 5.72
C ARG A 57 -13.19 4.19 4.54
N ARG A 58 -13.99 5.27 4.60
CA ARG A 58 -14.85 5.69 3.48
C ARG A 58 -14.05 5.94 2.21
N LEU A 59 -12.87 6.56 2.32
CA LEU A 59 -11.97 6.77 1.19
C LEU A 59 -11.49 5.43 0.61
N ALA A 60 -11.14 4.45 1.46
CA ALA A 60 -10.68 3.13 1.01
C ALA A 60 -11.81 2.34 0.33
N GLU A 61 -13.05 2.46 0.81
CA GLU A 61 -14.25 1.87 0.22
C GLU A 61 -14.59 2.43 -1.17
N MET A 62 -14.10 3.64 -1.50
CA MET A 62 -14.25 4.23 -2.83
C MET A 62 -13.21 3.75 -3.85
N ILE A 63 -12.22 2.94 -3.45
CA ILE A 63 -11.28 2.34 -4.40
C ILE A 63 -12.06 1.37 -5.29
N PRO A 64 -12.18 1.63 -6.62
CA PRO A 64 -13.00 0.82 -7.52
C PRO A 64 -12.46 -0.61 -7.60
N GLY A 65 -13.34 -1.59 -7.43
CA GLY A 65 -12.98 -3.02 -7.53
C GLY A 65 -14.07 -3.95 -8.09
N GLY A 66 -15.25 -3.41 -8.44
CA GLY A 66 -16.41 -4.20 -8.85
C GLY A 66 -17.50 -4.25 -7.77
N PRO A 67 -18.59 -4.99 -8.02
CA PRO A 67 -19.76 -5.02 -7.12
C PRO A 67 -19.49 -5.76 -5.80
N ASP A 68 -18.45 -6.60 -5.75
CA ASP A 68 -18.07 -7.38 -4.58
C ASP A 68 -16.64 -7.03 -4.18
N TYR A 69 -16.48 -6.39 -3.01
CA TYR A 69 -15.18 -6.21 -2.37
C TYR A 69 -15.25 -6.58 -0.89
N ILE A 70 -14.14 -7.12 -0.38
CA ILE A 70 -13.89 -7.33 1.05
C ILE A 70 -12.89 -6.28 1.47
N LEU A 71 -13.26 -5.47 2.45
CA LEU A 71 -12.37 -4.54 3.11
C LEU A 71 -12.09 -5.04 4.53
N ASP A 72 -10.84 -5.36 4.79
CA ASP A 72 -10.34 -5.53 6.16
C ASP A 72 -9.57 -4.28 6.58
N GLN A 73 -9.78 -3.84 7.82
CA GLN A 73 -9.09 -2.69 8.40
C GLN A 73 -8.39 -3.12 9.69
N ASN A 74 -7.07 -2.94 9.71
CA ASN A 74 -6.24 -3.22 10.88
C ASN A 74 -5.57 -1.93 11.35
N VAL A 75 -5.55 -1.71 12.67
CA VAL A 75 -4.84 -0.58 13.29
C VAL A 75 -3.80 -1.15 14.24
N HIS A 76 -2.54 -0.82 14.01
CA HIS A 76 -1.40 -1.28 14.79
C HIS A 76 -0.75 -0.10 15.51
N HIS A 77 -0.49 -0.28 16.80
CA HIS A 77 0.34 0.62 17.60
C HIS A 77 1.66 -0.07 17.92
N HIS A 78 2.77 0.58 17.60
CA HIS A 78 4.11 0.12 17.93
C HIS A 78 4.74 1.10 18.92
N SER A 79 4.98 0.66 20.15
CA SER A 79 5.52 1.52 21.22
C SER A 79 6.88 1.01 21.70
N TRP A 80 7.95 1.33 20.98
CA TRP A 80 9.35 1.05 21.41
C TRP A 80 10.09 2.38 21.64
N GLY A 81 9.56 3.22 22.53
CA GLY A 81 10.15 4.53 22.90
C GLY A 81 9.57 5.75 22.16
N ALA A 82 8.89 5.53 21.03
CA ALA A 82 7.96 6.45 20.39
C ALA A 82 6.72 5.64 19.97
N ASP A 83 5.53 6.22 20.09
CA ASP A 83 4.30 5.58 19.59
C ASP A 83 4.24 5.79 18.08
N ALA A 84 4.21 4.70 17.32
CA ALA A 84 4.00 4.71 15.89
C ALA A 84 2.69 3.99 15.57
N THR A 85 1.78 4.68 14.91
CA THR A 85 0.47 4.13 14.52
C THR A 85 0.42 3.87 13.02
N VAL A 86 0.08 2.63 12.67
CA VAL A 86 -0.10 2.18 11.29
C VAL A 86 -1.54 1.77 11.08
N VAL A 87 -2.19 2.35 10.08
CA VAL A 87 -3.52 1.92 9.62
C VAL A 87 -3.35 1.14 8.33
N GLU A 88 -3.95 -0.03 8.24
CA GLU A 88 -3.89 -0.89 7.08
C GLU A 88 -5.27 -1.26 6.56
N PHE A 89 -5.42 -1.17 5.25
CA PHE A 89 -6.58 -1.64 4.51
C PHE A 89 -6.17 -2.77 3.56
N VAL A 90 -6.88 -3.88 3.62
CA VAL A 90 -6.79 -4.95 2.62
C VAL A 90 -8.08 -4.91 1.82
N VAL A 91 -7.97 -4.49 0.56
CA VAL A 91 -9.07 -4.45 -0.40
C VAL A 91 -8.94 -5.67 -1.28
N GLN A 92 -9.92 -6.56 -1.26
CA GLN A 92 -9.99 -7.68 -2.20
C GLN A 92 -11.21 -7.51 -3.07
N ALA A 93 -11.07 -7.51 -4.40
CA ALA A 93 -12.20 -7.28 -5.27
C ALA A 93 -12.17 -8.12 -6.55
N ALA A 94 -13.36 -8.48 -7.05
CA ALA A 94 -13.51 -9.26 -8.27
C ALA A 94 -13.24 -8.39 -9.50
N ALA A 95 -12.00 -8.36 -9.98
CA ALA A 95 -11.62 -7.66 -11.20
C ALA A 95 -11.47 -8.63 -12.39
N SER A 96 -11.74 -8.11 -13.59
CA SER A 96 -11.82 -8.89 -14.84
C SER A 96 -10.48 -9.07 -15.55
N GLY A 97 -9.38 -9.14 -14.79
CA GLY A 97 -8.04 -9.41 -15.32
C GLY A 97 -7.16 -8.18 -15.54
N VAL A 98 -7.54 -7.01 -15.04
CA VAL A 98 -6.66 -5.84 -15.05
C VAL A 98 -6.85 -5.08 -13.74
N ILE A 99 -5.93 -5.29 -12.80
CA ILE A 99 -5.45 -4.20 -11.95
C ILE A 99 -4.86 -3.12 -12.88
N GLY A 100 -5.75 -2.37 -13.52
CA GLY A 100 -5.42 -1.42 -14.57
C GLY A 100 -5.16 -0.03 -14.01
N SER A 101 -5.02 0.92 -14.94
CA SER A 101 -4.95 2.36 -14.64
C SER A 101 -6.04 2.82 -13.67
N ILE A 102 -7.23 2.21 -13.67
CA ILE A 102 -8.33 2.59 -12.77
C ILE A 102 -7.99 2.33 -11.29
N GLY A 103 -7.51 1.14 -10.94
CA GLY A 103 -7.12 0.82 -9.56
C GLY A 103 -5.92 1.64 -9.11
N TRP A 104 -4.97 1.85 -10.02
CA TRP A 104 -3.79 2.69 -9.81
C TRP A 104 -4.15 4.16 -9.54
N GLU A 105 -4.98 4.77 -10.39
CA GLU A 105 -5.44 6.15 -10.22
C GLU A 105 -6.32 6.32 -8.98
N ALA A 106 -7.10 5.30 -8.63
CA ALA A 106 -7.87 5.32 -7.39
C ALA A 106 -6.99 5.30 -6.14
N LEU A 107 -5.95 4.47 -6.11
CA LEU A 107 -4.97 4.48 -5.01
C LEU A 107 -4.24 5.82 -4.92
N LYS A 108 -3.89 6.44 -6.05
CA LYS A 108 -3.35 7.81 -6.07
C LYS A 108 -4.33 8.83 -5.52
N SER A 109 -5.60 8.74 -5.93
CA SER A 109 -6.66 9.65 -5.43
C SER A 109 -6.86 9.49 -3.93
N PHE A 110 -6.90 8.24 -3.44
CA PHE A 110 -6.94 7.93 -2.01
C PHE A 110 -5.74 8.55 -1.30
N ALA A 111 -4.52 8.31 -1.79
CA ALA A 111 -3.31 8.83 -1.19
C ALA A 111 -3.29 10.36 -1.10
N ARG A 112 -3.73 11.05 -2.15
CA ARG A 112 -3.84 12.52 -2.18
C ARG A 112 -4.89 13.05 -1.19
N ALA A 113 -5.99 12.33 -1.01
CA ALA A 113 -7.00 12.67 0.00
C ALA A 113 -6.43 12.50 1.41
N VAL A 114 -5.70 11.41 1.67
CA VAL A 114 -5.07 11.12 2.97
C VAL A 114 -3.99 12.14 3.33
N THR A 115 -3.16 12.54 2.37
CA THR A 115 -2.14 13.58 2.61
C THR A 115 -2.75 14.98 2.70
N GLY A 116 -4.08 15.15 2.48
CA GLY A 116 -4.76 16.44 2.51
C GLY A 116 -4.20 17.43 1.48
N GLY A 117 -3.62 16.93 0.38
CA GLY A 117 -2.92 17.76 -0.59
C GLY A 117 -1.69 18.51 -0.03
N ARG A 118 -1.14 18.05 1.11
CA ARG A 118 0.17 18.51 1.61
C ARG A 118 1.19 18.24 0.52
N LYS A 119 1.57 19.30 -0.20
CA LYS A 119 2.73 19.25 -1.07
C LYS A 119 3.95 19.13 -0.16
N SER A 120 4.75 18.07 -0.30
CA SER A 120 6.12 18.21 0.16
C SER A 120 6.74 19.39 -0.58
N GLU A 121 7.75 20.02 0.01
CA GLU A 121 8.75 20.81 -0.74
C GLU A 121 9.11 20.12 -2.07
N PRO A 122 9.53 20.87 -3.11
CA PRO A 122 9.52 20.44 -4.51
C PRO A 122 9.93 18.97 -4.66
N PRO A 123 9.16 18.16 -5.40
CA PRO A 123 9.31 16.71 -5.41
C PRO A 123 10.76 16.37 -5.73
N ARG A 124 11.49 15.93 -4.71
CA ARG A 124 12.87 15.51 -4.89
C ARG A 124 12.86 14.15 -5.59
N PRO A 125 13.86 13.87 -6.44
CA PRO A 125 14.03 12.54 -7.01
C PRO A 125 14.06 11.47 -5.92
N LEU A 126 13.55 10.30 -6.28
CA LEU A 126 13.64 9.11 -5.45
C LEU A 126 15.10 8.70 -5.28
N GLU A 127 15.56 8.58 -4.03
CA GLU A 127 16.89 8.05 -3.76
C GLU A 127 16.90 6.53 -3.79
N GLU A 128 18.06 5.94 -4.11
CA GLU A 128 18.23 4.50 -4.14
C GLU A 128 17.94 3.84 -2.77
N SER A 129 18.35 4.48 -1.68
CA SER A 129 18.10 4.05 -0.30
C SER A 129 16.60 3.97 0.01
N GLU A 130 15.83 4.96 -0.45
CA GLU A 130 14.38 5.00 -0.28
C GLU A 130 13.69 3.94 -1.13
N ALA A 131 14.08 3.81 -2.40
CA ALA A 131 13.55 2.79 -3.29
C ALA A 131 13.76 1.38 -2.69
N ARG A 132 14.95 1.11 -2.14
CA ARG A 132 15.25 -0.15 -1.45
C ARG A 132 14.35 -0.36 -0.23
N GLY A 133 14.30 0.62 0.67
CA GLY A 133 13.50 0.53 1.89
C GLY A 133 12.01 0.30 1.60
N TRP A 134 11.43 1.02 0.64
CA TRP A 134 10.04 0.82 0.22
C TRP A 134 9.83 -0.56 -0.42
N ALA A 135 10.71 -0.98 -1.33
CA ALA A 135 10.59 -2.27 -2.00
C ALA A 135 10.64 -3.45 -1.02
N GLU A 136 11.56 -3.42 -0.06
CA GLU A 136 11.69 -4.45 0.96
C GLU A 136 10.43 -4.52 1.84
N GLN A 137 9.92 -3.38 2.32
CA GLN A 137 8.69 -3.31 3.11
C GLN A 137 7.47 -3.81 2.31
N MET A 138 7.40 -3.46 1.02
CA MET A 138 6.33 -3.92 0.16
C MET A 138 6.37 -5.43 -0.08
N ALA A 139 7.58 -5.99 -0.27
CA ALA A 139 7.77 -7.42 -0.49
C ALA A 139 7.34 -8.26 0.73
N VAL A 140 7.84 -7.93 1.93
CA VAL A 140 7.48 -8.68 3.15
C VAL A 140 6.00 -8.54 3.51
N ARG A 141 5.36 -7.42 3.11
CA ARG A 141 3.93 -7.25 3.34
C ARG A 141 3.10 -8.09 2.37
N ARG A 142 3.50 -8.15 1.10
CA ARG A 142 2.80 -8.94 0.09
C ARG A 142 2.94 -10.44 0.32
N PHE A 143 4.09 -10.88 0.81
CA PHE A 143 4.43 -12.28 1.01
C PHE A 143 4.77 -12.51 2.48
N PRO A 144 3.79 -12.90 3.31
CA PRO A 144 3.98 -13.06 4.76
C PRO A 144 5.03 -14.12 5.15
N ASP A 145 5.41 -14.99 4.21
CA ASP A 145 6.49 -15.96 4.38
C ASP A 145 7.89 -15.37 4.23
N LEU A 146 8.01 -14.14 3.69
CA LEU A 146 9.27 -13.42 3.59
C LEU A 146 9.58 -12.66 4.88
N VAL A 147 10.85 -12.71 5.28
CA VAL A 147 11.41 -11.93 6.39
C VAL A 147 12.39 -10.92 5.84
N LEU A 148 12.40 -9.71 6.39
CA LEU A 148 13.23 -8.60 5.92
C LEU A 148 14.72 -9.00 5.82
N ASP A 149 15.23 -9.67 6.84
CA ASP A 149 16.64 -10.10 6.93
C ASP A 149 17.02 -11.16 5.88
N ASP A 150 16.03 -11.83 5.26
CA ASP A 150 16.25 -12.82 4.21
C ASP A 150 16.19 -12.22 2.79
N LEU A 151 15.93 -10.91 2.66
CA LEU A 151 15.90 -10.19 1.39
C LEU A 151 17.27 -9.61 1.05
N VAL A 152 17.71 -9.84 -0.19
CA VAL A 152 18.96 -9.27 -0.70
C VAL A 152 18.65 -8.45 -1.94
N VAL A 153 18.86 -7.13 -1.87
CA VAL A 153 18.75 -6.26 -3.05
C VAL A 153 19.77 -6.68 -4.10
N ARG A 154 19.29 -7.14 -5.26
CA ARG A 154 20.11 -7.55 -6.40
C ARG A 154 20.34 -6.40 -7.38
N ARG A 155 19.30 -5.59 -7.60
CA ARG A 155 19.32 -4.51 -8.59
C ARG A 155 18.36 -3.42 -8.18
N VAL A 156 18.76 -2.17 -8.40
CA VAL A 156 17.89 -1.00 -8.35
C VAL A 156 18.05 -0.23 -9.65
N GLU A 157 16.95 0.04 -10.32
CA GLU A 157 16.89 0.93 -11.48
C GLU A 157 16.05 2.14 -11.13
N LEU A 158 16.66 3.32 -11.13
CA LEU A 158 15.93 4.58 -10.96
C LEU A 158 15.57 5.12 -12.35
N ARG A 159 14.28 5.41 -12.54
CA ARG A 159 13.73 6.03 -13.75
C ARG A 159 12.68 7.05 -13.33
N GLU A 160 13.12 8.26 -12.98
CA GLU A 160 12.26 9.31 -12.43
C GLU A 160 10.90 9.41 -13.16
N PRO A 161 9.76 9.39 -12.43
CA PRO A 161 9.58 9.34 -10.97
C PRO A 161 9.55 7.92 -10.36
N ASN A 162 9.86 6.90 -11.15
CA ASN A 162 9.71 5.49 -10.83
C ASN A 162 11.03 4.84 -10.41
N ALA A 163 10.94 3.67 -9.79
CA ALA A 163 12.06 2.76 -9.62
C ALA A 163 11.63 1.31 -9.81
N THR A 164 12.54 0.47 -10.28
CA THR A 164 12.37 -0.98 -10.26
C THR A 164 13.43 -1.57 -9.34
N VAL A 165 13.01 -2.31 -8.34
CA VAL A 165 13.90 -2.99 -7.39
C VAL A 165 13.70 -4.49 -7.54
N THR A 166 14.80 -5.21 -7.72
CA THR A 166 14.83 -6.67 -7.75
C THR A 166 15.49 -7.18 -6.46
N LEU A 167 14.76 -7.99 -5.72
CA LEU A 167 15.17 -8.61 -4.47
C LEU A 167 15.35 -10.11 -4.68
N GLY A 168 16.45 -10.67 -4.19
CA GLY A 168 16.64 -12.11 -4.10
C GLY A 168 16.22 -12.60 -2.73
N CYS A 169 15.50 -13.71 -2.68
CA CYS A 169 15.04 -14.34 -1.46
C CYS A 169 15.92 -15.56 -1.11
N ARG A 170 15.91 -15.95 0.16
CA ARG A 170 16.64 -17.12 0.66
C ARG A 170 16.24 -18.45 0.02
N ASP A 171 14.97 -18.57 -0.35
CA ASP A 171 14.43 -19.75 -1.04
C ASP A 171 14.82 -19.83 -2.53
N GLY A 172 15.65 -18.88 -3.01
CA GLY A 172 16.07 -18.78 -4.40
C GLY A 172 15.07 -18.06 -5.30
N SER A 173 13.90 -17.65 -4.79
CA SER A 173 12.95 -16.84 -5.55
C SER A 173 13.46 -15.40 -5.73
N THR A 174 12.90 -14.71 -6.72
CA THR A 174 13.17 -13.31 -7.01
C THR A 174 11.88 -12.51 -6.89
N VAL A 175 11.92 -11.41 -6.13
CA VAL A 175 10.81 -10.46 -6.03
C VAL A 175 11.15 -9.22 -6.84
N THR A 176 10.25 -8.81 -7.72
CA THR A 176 10.36 -7.56 -8.47
C THR A 176 9.31 -6.58 -7.94
N VAL A 177 9.77 -5.40 -7.55
CA VAL A 177 8.93 -4.30 -7.10
C VAL A 177 9.09 -3.13 -8.06
N GLU A 178 8.01 -2.76 -8.73
CA GLU A 178 7.93 -1.53 -9.52
C GLU A 178 7.31 -0.45 -8.66
N LEU A 179 8.03 0.62 -8.42
CA LEU A 179 7.67 1.74 -7.55
C LEU A 179 7.35 2.98 -8.37
N GLU A 180 6.28 3.68 -8.01
CA GLU A 180 6.05 5.08 -8.36
C GLU A 180 6.01 5.88 -7.04
N ILE A 181 6.87 6.89 -6.92
CA ILE A 181 6.85 7.80 -5.78
C ILE A 181 6.16 9.09 -6.19
N GLN A 182 5.10 9.43 -5.46
CA GLN A 182 4.37 10.68 -5.66
C GLN A 182 4.57 11.60 -4.46
N ASP A 183 5.01 12.84 -4.75
CA ASP A 183 5.14 13.92 -3.77
C ASP A 183 5.98 13.57 -2.53
N GLY A 184 6.93 12.63 -2.66
CA GLY A 184 7.82 12.17 -1.58
C GLY A 184 7.14 11.46 -0.39
N LEU A 185 5.81 11.34 -0.41
CA LEU A 185 4.99 10.86 0.70
C LEU A 185 4.22 9.58 0.36
N ILE A 186 4.18 9.23 -0.92
CA ILE A 186 3.35 8.16 -1.45
C ILE A 186 4.26 7.22 -2.22
N ALA A 187 4.38 5.97 -1.77
CA ALA A 187 4.97 4.90 -2.53
C ALA A 187 3.86 3.97 -3.01
N LEU A 188 3.68 3.86 -4.32
CA LEU A 188 2.85 2.83 -4.95
C LEU A 188 3.76 1.78 -5.54
N GLY A 189 3.41 0.51 -5.41
CA GLY A 189 4.13 -0.50 -6.16
C GLY A 189 3.35 -1.73 -6.58
N ALA A 190 3.70 -2.23 -7.76
CA ALA A 190 3.34 -3.55 -8.22
C ALA A 190 4.42 -4.53 -7.73
N VAL A 191 3.99 -5.56 -7.00
CA VAL A 191 4.89 -6.56 -6.40
C VAL A 191 4.63 -7.92 -7.04
N ALA A 192 5.66 -8.51 -7.64
CA ALA A 192 5.63 -9.84 -8.23
C ALA A 192 6.76 -10.71 -7.66
N ARG A 193 6.54 -12.02 -7.57
CA ARG A 193 7.53 -13.00 -7.12
C ARG A 193 7.60 -14.16 -8.09
N ASP A 194 8.82 -14.45 -8.54
CA ASP A 194 9.15 -15.54 -9.45
C ASP A 194 9.96 -16.59 -8.72
N TYR A 195 9.55 -17.85 -8.83
CA TYR A 195 10.26 -18.98 -8.24
C TYR A 195 11.21 -19.62 -9.26
N PRO A 196 12.37 -20.14 -8.82
CA PRO A 196 13.27 -20.85 -9.72
C PRO A 196 12.54 -22.05 -10.34
N SER A 197 12.75 -22.27 -11.64
CA SER A 197 12.23 -23.48 -12.31
C SER A 197 12.91 -24.72 -11.71
N PRO A 198 12.16 -25.81 -11.46
CA PRO A 198 12.71 -27.05 -10.91
C PRO A 198 13.70 -27.75 -11.85
#